data_AF-A0A257ERU5-F1
#
_entry.id   AF-A0A257ERU5-F1
#
_cell.length_a   1.000
_cell.length_b   1.000
_cell.length_c   1.000
_cell.angle_alpha   90.00
_cell.angle_beta   90.00
_cell.angle_gamma   90.00
#
_symmetry.space_group_name_H-M   'P 1'
#
loop_
_entity.id
_entity.type
_entity.pdbx_description
1 polymer ?
#
loop_
_entity_poly.entity_id
_entity_poly.type
_entity_poly.pdbx_seq_one_letter_code
_entity_poly.pdbx_strand_id
1 'polypeptide(L)' 'MSGGRFGPDKAPERQCLPVAMWPEQDRLVWEAACTPTSILEDTGGELTHLAPISQRKTAKGWGRFITHLRFNDP' A
#
# COMPACT_ATOMS: atom_id res chain seq x y z
N MET A 1 -5.47 -26.61 -7.35
CA MET A 1 -6.01 -26.44 -5.99
C MET A 1 -6.94 -25.22 -5.96
N SER A 2 -8.25 -25.41 -5.82
CA SER A 2 -9.20 -24.29 -5.70
C SER A 2 -9.11 -23.72 -4.28
N GLY A 3 -8.60 -22.49 -4.11
CA GLY A 3 -8.31 -21.82 -2.83
C GLY A 3 -9.51 -21.48 -1.93
N GLY A 4 -10.46 -22.40 -1.77
CA GLY A 4 -11.64 -22.22 -0.91
C GLY A 4 -12.61 -21.13 -1.41
N ARG A 5 -13.48 -20.66 -0.51
CA ARG A 5 -14.46 -19.58 -0.77
C ARG A 5 -13.79 -18.21 -1.00
N PHE A 6 -12.55 -18.04 -0.57
CA PHE A 6 -11.79 -16.78 -0.65
C PHE A 6 -10.54 -16.93 -1.51
N GLY A 7 -10.63 -17.72 -2.58
CA GLY A 7 -9.55 -17.81 -3.57
C GLY A 7 -9.24 -16.44 -4.21
N PRO A 8 -8.09 -16.29 -4.88
CA PRO A 8 -7.60 -15.01 -5.40
C PRO A 8 -8.65 -14.23 -6.20
N ASP A 9 -9.46 -14.93 -7.01
CA ASP A 9 -10.46 -14.32 -7.89
C ASP A 9 -11.89 -14.31 -7.32
N LYS A 10 -12.06 -14.78 -6.08
CA LYS A 10 -13.39 -14.96 -5.45
C LYS A 10 -13.76 -13.87 -4.45
N ALA A 11 -12.80 -13.03 -4.05
CA ALA A 11 -13.00 -11.92 -3.13
C ALA A 11 -12.15 -10.71 -3.54
N PRO A 12 -12.43 -10.10 -4.72
CA PRO A 12 -11.67 -8.98 -5.23
C PRO A 12 -11.64 -7.80 -4.25
N GLU A 13 -12.69 -7.61 -3.46
CA GLU A 13 -12.78 -6.58 -2.41
C GLU A 13 -11.78 -6.76 -1.26
N ARG A 14 -11.15 -7.94 -1.15
CA ARG A 14 -10.12 -8.26 -0.14
C ARG A 14 -8.70 -8.21 -0.69
N GLN A 15 -8.54 -7.99 -2.00
CA GLN A 15 -7.23 -7.95 -2.61
C GLN A 15 -6.44 -6.73 -2.12
N CYS A 16 -5.15 -6.92 -1.89
CA CYS A 16 -4.24 -5.82 -1.59
C CYS A 16 -3.85 -5.16 -2.91
N LEU A 17 -4.32 -3.93 -3.17
CA LEU A 17 -4.00 -3.20 -4.39
C LEU A 17 -2.48 -2.97 -4.49
N PRO A 18 -1.83 -3.29 -5.62
CA PRO A 18 -0.41 -2.97 -5.83
C PRO A 18 -0.17 -1.46 -5.80
N VAL A 19 0.99 -1.01 -5.29
CA VAL A 19 1.38 0.41 -5.18
C VAL A 19 1.23 1.16 -6.51
N ALA A 20 1.60 0.53 -7.62
CA ALA A 20 1.49 1.12 -8.96
C ALA A 20 0.04 1.48 -9.34
N MET A 21 -0.96 0.82 -8.73
CA MET A 21 -2.38 1.03 -8.99
C MET A 21 -3.07 1.93 -7.95
N TRP A 22 -2.34 2.41 -6.93
CA TRP A 22 -2.89 3.35 -5.96
C TRP A 22 -3.26 4.68 -6.62
N PRO A 23 -4.17 5.47 -6.01
CA PRO A 23 -4.35 6.86 -6.40
C PRO A 23 -3.00 7.57 -6.40
N GLU A 24 -2.84 8.53 -7.32
CA GLU A 24 -1.56 9.18 -7.56
C GLU A 24 -1.00 9.83 -6.29
N GLN A 25 -1.84 10.54 -5.54
CA GLN A 25 -1.44 11.20 -4.29
C GLN A 25 -0.90 10.18 -3.26
N ASP A 26 -1.60 9.07 -3.06
CA ASP A 26 -1.15 8.00 -2.15
C ASP A 26 0.20 7.41 -2.57
N ARG A 27 0.38 7.19 -3.87
CA ARG A 27 1.63 6.65 -4.42
C ARG A 27 2.79 7.62 -4.19
N LEU A 28 2.59 8.92 -4.45
CA LEU A 28 3.62 9.95 -4.24
C LEU A 28 4.02 10.07 -2.76
N VAL A 29 3.04 10.11 -1.85
CA VAL A 29 3.31 10.17 -0.40
C VAL A 29 4.06 8.91 0.07
N TRP A 30 3.67 7.75 -0.42
CA TRP A 30 4.35 6.49 -0.10
C TRP A 30 5.80 6.45 -0.60
N GLU A 31 6.05 6.86 -1.83
CA GLU A 31 7.39 6.91 -2.41
C GLU A 31 8.29 7.90 -1.66
N ALA A 32 7.78 9.08 -1.31
CA ALA A 32 8.49 10.06 -0.49
C ALA A 32 8.84 9.49 0.90
N ALA A 33 7.89 8.83 1.56
CA ALA A 33 8.11 8.27 2.89
C ALA A 33 9.11 7.10 2.92
N CYS A 34 9.19 6.32 1.85
CA CYS A 34 10.17 5.24 1.69
C CYS A 34 11.57 5.73 1.28
N THR A 35 11.68 6.92 0.72
CA THR A 35 12.93 7.46 0.19
C THR A 35 13.72 8.18 1.28
N PRO A 36 15.00 7.83 1.53
CA PRO A 36 15.85 8.60 2.43
C PRO A 36 15.95 10.06 2.00
N THR A 37 15.72 10.96 2.95
CA THR A 37 15.80 12.41 2.74
C THR A 37 17.00 13.00 3.50
N SER A 38 17.30 14.26 3.24
CA SER A 38 18.29 15.03 4.00
C SER A 38 17.72 15.45 5.35
N ILE A 39 18.60 15.69 6.34
CA ILE A 39 18.22 16.26 7.64
C ILE A 39 17.60 17.67 7.55
N LEU A 40 17.71 18.31 6.38
CA LEU A 40 17.15 19.64 6.11
C LEU A 40 15.76 19.59 5.47
N GLU A 41 15.28 18.40 5.08
CA GLU A 41 13.95 18.24 4.54
C GLU A 41 12.95 18.07 5.68
N ASP A 42 11.87 18.85 5.67
CA ASP A 42 10.82 18.80 6.69
C ASP A 42 9.87 17.61 6.51
N THR A 43 9.89 16.94 5.35
CA THR A 43 9.00 15.81 5.00
C THR A 43 9.72 14.76 4.16
N GLY A 44 9.21 13.53 4.18
CA GLY A 44 9.79 12.38 3.48
C GLY A 44 10.73 11.58 4.37
N GLY A 45 10.96 10.32 3.98
CA GLY A 45 11.82 9.40 4.70
C GLY A 45 11.24 8.83 6.00
N GLU A 46 9.97 9.08 6.31
CA GLU A 46 9.31 8.65 7.55
C GLU A 46 9.35 7.13 7.76
N LEU A 47 9.42 6.35 6.67
CA LEU A 47 9.45 4.89 6.69
C LEU A 47 10.84 4.30 6.46
N THR A 48 11.89 5.13 6.37
CA THR A 48 13.26 4.67 6.09
C THR A 48 13.87 3.84 7.22
N HIS A 49 13.42 4.06 8.46
CA HIS A 49 13.81 3.28 9.63
C HIS A 49 13.22 1.86 9.63
N LEU A 50 12.22 1.58 8.79
CA LEU A 50 11.61 0.27 8.69
C LEU A 50 12.44 -0.67 7.83
N ALA A 51 12.56 -1.92 8.28
CA ALA A 51 13.09 -2.99 7.42
C ALA A 51 12.23 -3.15 6.15
N PRO A 52 12.80 -3.61 5.01
CA PRO A 52 12.07 -3.76 3.75
C PRO A 52 10.80 -4.63 3.86
N ILE A 53 10.83 -5.65 4.72
CA ILE A 53 9.66 -6.50 4.99
C ILE A 53 8.51 -5.74 5.64
N SER A 54 8.83 -4.80 6.53
CA SER A 54 7.84 -3.96 7.21
C SER A 54 7.23 -2.97 6.24
N GLN A 55 8.03 -2.30 5.40
CA GLN A 55 7.51 -1.45 4.33
C GLN A 55 6.57 -2.23 3.39
N ARG A 56 6.96 -3.45 2.98
CA ARG A 56 6.09 -4.33 2.16
C ARG A 56 4.78 -4.69 2.85
N LYS A 57 4.80 -4.93 4.17
CA LYS A 57 3.59 -5.22 4.95
C LYS A 57 2.67 -4.00 5.05
N THR A 58 3.24 -2.83 5.32
CA THR A 58 2.50 -1.55 5.35
C THR A 58 1.83 -1.28 4.00
N ALA A 59 2.56 -1.45 2.89
CA ALA A 59 1.99 -1.30 1.56
C ALA A 59 0.82 -2.27 1.32
N LYS A 60 0.94 -3.55 1.69
CA LYS A 60 -0.18 -4.50 1.56
C LYS A 60 -1.42 -4.06 2.36
N GLY A 61 -1.22 -3.56 3.58
CA GLY A 61 -2.30 -3.05 4.43
C GLY A 61 -3.01 -1.86 3.77
N TRP A 62 -2.25 -0.87 3.33
CA TRP A 62 -2.80 0.31 2.66
C TRP A 62 -3.50 -0.04 1.35
N GLY A 63 -2.88 -0.89 0.52
CA GLY A 63 -3.50 -1.39 -0.70
C GLY A 63 -4.84 -2.11 -0.46
N ARG A 64 -4.99 -2.83 0.65
CA ARG A 64 -6.27 -3.45 1.02
C ARG A 64 -7.32 -2.41 1.44
N PHE A 65 -6.90 -1.36 2.15
CA PHE A 65 -7.78 -0.25 2.52
C PHE A 65 -8.26 0.52 1.29
N ILE A 66 -7.38 0.86 0.35
CA ILE A 66 -7.76 1.48 -0.93
C ILE A 66 -8.74 0.60 -1.70
N THR A 67 -8.49 -0.72 -1.80
CA THR A 67 -9.44 -1.63 -2.43
C THR A 67 -10.80 -1.56 -1.75
N HIS A 68 -10.85 -1.59 -0.41
CA HIS A 68 -12.10 -1.49 0.33
C HIS A 68 -12.87 -0.21 -0.02
N LEU A 69 -12.20 0.95 -0.05
CA LEU A 69 -12.82 2.22 -0.44
C LEU A 69 -13.41 2.15 -1.86
N ARG A 70 -12.66 1.64 -2.85
CA ARG A 70 -13.15 1.51 -4.24
C ARG A 70 -14.44 0.70 -4.38
N PHE A 71 -14.70 -0.24 -3.48
CA PHE A 71 -15.91 -1.06 -3.51
C PHE A 71 -17.07 -0.48 -2.68
N ASN A 72 -16.78 0.35 -1.66
CA ASN A 72 -17.77 0.76 -0.65
C ASN A 72 -17.98 2.28 -0.55
N ASP A 73 -17.11 3.09 -1.14
CA ASP A 73 -17.13 4.56 -1.14
C ASP A 73 -16.54 5.11 -2.46
N PRO A 74 -17.25 4.94 -3.60
CA PRO A 74 -16.76 5.27 -4.93
C PRO A 74 -16.89 6.75 -5.32
#